data_AF-A0A8J6MLR2-F1
#
_entry.id   AF-A0A8J6MLR2-F1
#
_cell.length_a   1.000
_cell.length_b   1.000
_cell.length_c   1.000
_cell.angle_alpha   90.00
_cell.angle_beta   90.00
_cell.angle_gamma   90.00
#
_symmetry.space_group_name_H-M   'P 1'
#
loop_
_entity.id
_entity.type
_entity.pdbx_description
1 polymer ?
#
loop_
_entity_poly.entity_id
_entity_poly.type
_entity_poly.pdbx_seq_one_letter_code
_entity_poly.pdbx_strand_id
1 'polypeptide(L)'
;MRTYSSIALLSFVLACSDSKFSGTTPTVPDEASATATTSNAVPSVKKSEPTVPAPAAQVPISSVTIVSSVTPVTIDIQANCAQTAKVVSLPPQKIVFAARPQIKGSTCKFGVAPNIAAEDGTLTAMAMTSRSISLPPPGSVICSLGMKSEDNAQFKYDDMLVMKIENNIIFASTDNLLLEKFVGPKPSDGIYQWDWSKLVGHKDSEGLRFHTGNAYCLDNTAACIIPHTEQTGNVSVSLGASVFSPIAAKIFNKSNATLDLVVMGDNDDGNLYNGVATNPTDCTHAELTIDVNISYVPAM
;
A
#
# COMPACT_ATOMS: atom_id res chain seq x y z
N MET A 1 15.89 -29.90 47.67
CA MET A 1 14.43 -29.73 47.81
C MET A 1 14.03 -28.48 47.04
N ARG A 2 13.32 -28.63 45.93
CA ARG A 2 12.75 -27.51 45.16
C ARG A 2 11.23 -27.60 45.29
N THR A 3 10.63 -26.62 45.95
CA THR A 3 9.18 -26.48 46.09
C THR A 3 8.63 -25.77 44.87
N TYR A 4 7.76 -26.44 44.13
CA TYR A 4 6.95 -25.84 43.07
C TYR A 4 5.71 -25.21 43.69
N SER A 5 5.51 -23.91 43.43
CA SER A 5 4.31 -23.17 43.83
C SER A 5 3.38 -23.10 42.63
N SER A 6 2.34 -23.93 42.63
CA SER A 6 1.26 -23.90 41.63
C SER A 6 0.32 -22.74 41.94
N ILE A 7 0.23 -21.76 41.04
CA ILE A 7 -0.79 -20.72 41.07
C ILE A 7 -1.93 -21.18 40.15
N ALA A 8 -3.10 -21.44 40.73
CA ALA A 8 -4.33 -21.75 40.02
C ALA A 8 -4.93 -20.45 39.44
N LEU A 9 -5.10 -20.39 38.12
CA LEU A 9 -5.78 -19.31 37.43
C LEU A 9 -7.30 -19.56 37.49
N LEU A 10 -8.03 -18.64 38.11
CA LEU A 10 -9.48 -18.66 38.24
C LEU A 10 -10.10 -17.96 37.02
N SER A 11 -10.72 -18.72 36.12
CA SER A 11 -11.44 -18.20 34.95
C SER A 11 -12.86 -17.76 35.34
N PHE A 12 -13.15 -16.45 35.23
CA PHE A 12 -14.51 -15.93 35.26
C PHE A 12 -15.11 -15.98 33.85
N VAL A 13 -16.14 -16.81 33.67
CA VAL A 13 -16.99 -16.81 32.47
C VAL A 13 -18.14 -15.84 32.73
N LEU A 14 -18.12 -14.69 32.06
CA LEU A 14 -19.24 -13.75 32.00
C LEU A 14 -20.11 -14.11 30.80
N ALA A 15 -21.28 -14.68 31.07
CA ALA A 15 -22.34 -14.88 30.10
C ALA A 15 -23.11 -13.57 29.90
N CYS A 16 -23.06 -13.01 28.69
CA CYS A 16 -23.94 -11.91 28.28
C CYS A 16 -25.20 -12.49 27.65
N SER A 17 -26.33 -12.05 28.17
CA SER A 17 -27.70 -12.44 27.84
C SER A 17 -28.21 -11.82 26.53
N ASP A 18 -28.98 -12.63 25.79
CA ASP A 18 -29.73 -12.29 24.58
C ASP A 18 -30.61 -11.04 24.74
N SER A 19 -30.45 -10.09 23.82
CA SER A 19 -31.37 -8.96 23.65
C SER A 19 -32.14 -9.14 22.35
N LYS A 20 -33.43 -9.44 22.49
CA LYS A 20 -34.41 -9.49 21.39
C LYS A 20 -34.63 -8.08 20.83
N PHE A 21 -34.30 -7.88 19.55
CA PHE A 21 -34.68 -6.69 18.81
C PHE A 21 -35.84 -7.04 17.85
N SER A 22 -36.99 -6.39 18.03
CA SER A 22 -38.19 -6.56 17.20
C SER A 22 -38.76 -5.20 16.81
N GLY A 23 -39.08 -5.05 15.52
CA GLY A 23 -39.82 -3.91 14.95
C GLY A 23 -38.92 -2.73 14.57
N THR A 24 -39.06 -2.08 13.42
CA THR A 24 -40.23 -1.89 12.56
C THR A 24 -39.74 -1.42 11.19
N THR A 25 -40.29 -1.98 10.12
CA THR A 25 -40.02 -1.59 8.73
C THR A 25 -40.71 -0.25 8.44
N PRO A 26 -40.02 0.78 7.95
CA PRO A 26 -40.68 1.97 7.42
C PRO A 26 -41.17 1.68 5.99
N THR A 27 -42.46 1.82 5.80
CA THR A 27 -43.15 1.84 4.51
C THR A 27 -42.67 3.03 3.68
N VAL A 28 -42.09 2.79 2.51
CA VAL A 28 -41.75 3.83 1.52
C VAL A 28 -42.96 4.01 0.59
N PRO A 29 -43.42 5.25 0.32
CA PRO A 29 -44.42 5.50 -0.72
C PRO A 29 -43.79 5.41 -2.11
N ASP A 30 -44.42 4.62 -2.98
CA ASP A 30 -44.33 4.72 -4.43
C ASP A 30 -44.74 6.12 -4.90
N GLU A 31 -43.91 6.81 -5.69
CA GLU A 31 -44.46 7.70 -6.73
C GLU A 31 -43.46 8.08 -7.83
N ALA A 32 -44.00 8.03 -9.06
CA ALA A 32 -43.67 8.79 -10.26
C ALA A 32 -42.40 8.46 -11.07
N SER A 33 -42.63 7.52 -12.00
CA SER A 33 -42.02 7.44 -13.32
C SER A 33 -42.05 8.78 -14.07
N ALA A 34 -40.88 9.26 -14.54
CA ALA A 34 -40.78 10.32 -15.53
C ALA A 34 -39.76 9.96 -16.62
N THR A 35 -40.29 9.62 -17.78
CA THR A 35 -39.61 9.42 -19.05
C THR A 35 -39.16 10.78 -19.62
N ALA A 36 -37.88 10.96 -19.92
CA ALA A 36 -37.43 12.08 -20.74
C ALA A 36 -36.24 11.65 -21.63
N THR A 37 -36.58 11.39 -22.89
CA THR A 37 -35.69 11.16 -24.01
C THR A 37 -35.17 12.50 -24.53
N THR A 38 -33.86 12.74 -24.49
CA THR A 38 -33.21 13.81 -25.27
C THR A 38 -31.95 13.29 -25.93
N SER A 39 -32.06 12.99 -27.23
CA SER A 39 -30.92 12.71 -28.11
C SER A 39 -30.22 14.03 -28.45
N ASN A 40 -29.05 14.27 -27.88
CA ASN A 40 -28.17 15.34 -28.35
C ASN A 40 -27.24 14.78 -29.43
N ALA A 41 -27.47 15.25 -30.66
CA ALA A 41 -26.60 15.01 -31.80
C ALA A 41 -25.21 15.62 -31.55
N VAL A 42 -24.19 14.79 -31.69
CA VAL A 42 -22.77 15.18 -31.62
C VAL A 42 -22.39 15.92 -32.91
N PRO A 43 -21.83 17.14 -32.86
CA PRO A 43 -21.30 17.80 -34.04
C PRO A 43 -20.02 17.11 -34.52
N SER A 44 -19.99 16.70 -35.79
CA SER A 44 -18.77 16.24 -36.47
C SER A 44 -17.72 17.35 -36.51
N VAL A 45 -16.63 17.17 -35.76
CA VAL A 45 -15.45 18.02 -35.81
C VAL A 45 -14.65 17.71 -37.08
N LYS A 46 -14.51 18.72 -37.95
CA LYS A 46 -13.65 18.70 -39.13
C LYS A 46 -12.19 18.50 -38.70
N LYS A 47 -11.58 17.43 -39.17
CA LYS A 47 -10.15 17.11 -39.01
C LYS A 47 -9.33 18.11 -39.83
N SER A 48 -8.76 19.12 -39.17
CA SER A 48 -7.74 20.00 -39.74
C SER A 48 -6.39 19.26 -39.76
N GLU A 49 -5.82 19.19 -40.95
CA GLU A 49 -4.51 18.59 -41.23
C GLU A 49 -3.41 19.50 -40.66
N PRO A 50 -2.49 18.98 -39.82
CA PRO A 50 -1.43 19.79 -39.23
C PRO A 50 -0.35 20.07 -40.28
N THR A 51 -0.19 21.35 -40.62
CA THR A 51 0.93 21.86 -41.41
C THR A 51 2.24 21.62 -40.65
N VAL A 52 3.10 20.75 -41.19
CA VAL A 52 4.44 20.47 -40.67
C VAL A 52 5.31 21.71 -40.84
N PRO A 53 5.79 22.35 -39.75
CA PRO A 53 6.71 23.47 -39.87
C PRO A 53 8.07 22.98 -40.37
N ALA A 54 8.68 23.79 -41.23
CA ALA A 54 9.99 23.55 -41.82
C ALA A 54 11.08 23.35 -40.75
N PRO A 55 12.08 22.49 -40.99
CA PRO A 55 13.14 22.21 -40.04
C PRO A 55 13.97 23.47 -39.72
N ALA A 56 14.00 23.84 -38.44
CA ALA A 56 14.79 24.94 -37.93
C ALA A 56 16.30 24.63 -38.06
N ALA A 57 17.07 25.67 -38.42
CA ALA A 57 18.51 25.60 -38.58
C ALA A 57 19.20 25.13 -37.28
N GLN A 58 20.11 24.16 -37.42
CA GLN A 58 20.86 23.56 -36.32
C GLN A 58 21.82 24.58 -35.70
N VAL A 59 21.65 24.82 -34.40
CA VAL A 59 22.55 25.65 -33.58
C VAL A 59 23.82 24.85 -33.27
N PRO A 60 25.03 25.43 -33.38
CA PRO A 60 26.28 24.75 -33.06
C PRO A 60 26.31 24.31 -31.60
N ILE A 61 26.42 23.00 -31.39
CA ILE A 61 26.47 22.37 -30.07
C ILE A 61 27.87 22.60 -29.50
N SER A 62 27.97 23.42 -28.45
CA SER A 62 29.20 23.59 -27.69
C SER A 62 29.56 22.26 -26.99
N SER A 63 30.80 21.84 -27.15
CA SER A 63 31.38 20.64 -26.57
C SER A 63 31.27 20.66 -25.03
N VAL A 64 30.40 19.82 -24.49
CA VAL A 64 30.26 19.60 -23.04
C VAL A 64 31.49 18.82 -22.54
N THR A 65 32.25 19.43 -21.64
CA THR A 65 33.31 18.76 -20.89
C THR A 65 32.68 17.72 -19.95
N ILE A 66 32.88 16.44 -20.25
CA ILE A 66 32.39 15.34 -19.41
C ILE A 66 33.27 15.29 -18.15
N VAL A 67 32.68 15.66 -17.01
CA VAL A 67 33.34 15.64 -15.70
C VAL A 67 33.47 14.19 -15.22
N SER A 68 34.65 13.88 -14.67
CA SER A 68 35.16 12.57 -14.26
C SER A 68 34.19 11.65 -13.52
N SER A 69 34.35 10.35 -13.79
CA SER A 69 33.70 9.23 -13.12
C SER A 69 33.87 9.28 -11.59
N VAL A 70 32.76 9.41 -10.87
CA VAL A 70 32.73 9.30 -9.41
C VAL A 70 32.76 7.81 -9.06
N THR A 71 33.77 7.37 -8.31
CA THR A 71 33.83 6.01 -7.80
C THR A 71 32.65 5.78 -6.84
N PRO A 72 31.82 4.74 -7.02
CA PRO A 72 30.70 4.48 -6.13
C PRO A 72 31.23 4.18 -4.73
N VAL A 73 30.86 5.00 -3.75
CA VAL A 73 31.17 4.76 -2.35
C VAL A 73 30.29 3.59 -1.86
N THR A 74 30.91 2.44 -1.60
CA THR A 74 30.23 1.30 -0.97
C THR A 74 30.15 1.53 0.53
N ILE A 75 28.94 1.74 1.05
CA ILE A 75 28.69 1.95 2.48
C ILE A 75 28.35 0.60 3.12
N ASP A 76 29.14 0.18 4.10
CA ASP A 76 28.84 -0.99 4.92
C ASP A 76 27.80 -0.63 5.99
N ILE A 77 26.52 -0.78 5.65
CA ILE A 77 25.40 -0.44 6.53
C ILE A 77 25.44 -1.28 7.81
N GLN A 78 25.78 -2.57 7.71
CA GLN A 78 25.79 -3.47 8.87
C GLN A 78 26.89 -3.10 9.86
N ALA A 79 28.10 -2.83 9.38
CA ALA A 79 29.20 -2.41 10.24
C ALA A 79 28.97 -1.06 10.92
N ASN A 80 28.31 -0.12 10.24
CA ASN A 80 27.92 1.15 10.85
C ASN A 80 26.86 0.94 11.94
N CYS A 81 25.81 0.17 11.65
CA CYS A 81 24.70 -0.04 12.56
C CYS A 81 25.02 -0.97 13.74
N ALA A 82 26.09 -1.77 13.66
CA ALA A 82 26.62 -2.52 14.80
C ALA A 82 27.22 -1.62 15.90
N GLN A 83 27.56 -0.36 15.59
CA GLN A 83 28.08 0.62 16.55
C GLN A 83 26.94 1.27 17.35
N THR A 84 26.29 0.48 18.21
CA THR A 84 25.09 0.90 18.97
C THR A 84 25.24 2.22 19.72
N ALA A 85 26.43 2.54 20.22
CA ALA A 85 26.73 3.80 20.90
C ALA A 85 26.57 5.06 20.03
N LYS A 86 26.50 4.91 18.70
CA LYS A 86 26.33 6.01 17.73
C LYS A 86 24.94 6.05 17.10
N VAL A 87 24.08 5.08 17.41
CA VAL A 87 22.74 5.01 16.83
C VAL A 87 21.85 6.03 17.52
N VAL A 88 21.32 6.97 16.75
CA VAL A 88 20.36 7.99 17.17
C VAL A 88 19.02 7.68 16.51
N SER A 89 17.91 8.07 17.15
CA SER A 89 16.58 7.98 16.54
C SER A 89 16.06 9.36 16.14
N LEU A 90 15.44 9.44 14.97
CA LEU A 90 14.62 10.61 14.64
C LEU A 90 13.43 10.68 15.61
N PRO A 91 12.90 11.88 15.87
CA PRO A 91 11.60 12.01 16.51
C PRO A 91 10.54 11.18 15.76
N PRO A 92 9.62 10.49 16.47
CA PRO A 92 8.56 9.73 15.82
C PRO A 92 7.75 10.61 14.87
N GLN A 93 7.50 10.11 13.67
CA GLN A 93 6.73 10.81 12.64
C GLN A 93 5.34 10.20 12.56
N LYS A 94 4.30 10.97 12.93
CA LYS A 94 2.91 10.53 12.78
C LYS A 94 2.45 10.72 11.34
N ILE A 95 2.17 9.62 10.65
CA ILE A 95 1.71 9.59 9.25
C ILE A 95 0.26 9.16 9.20
N VAL A 96 -0.59 9.95 8.55
CA VAL A 96 -2.03 9.69 8.43
C VAL A 96 -2.40 9.41 6.98
N PHE A 97 -2.81 8.19 6.68
CA PHE A 97 -3.49 7.82 5.44
C PHE A 97 -4.99 7.98 5.67
N ALA A 98 -5.55 9.09 5.16
CA ALA A 98 -6.96 9.39 5.30
C ALA A 98 -7.81 8.23 4.76
N ALA A 99 -8.96 8.00 5.40
CA ALA A 99 -9.90 6.98 4.94
C ALA A 99 -10.23 7.16 3.45
N ARG A 100 -10.37 6.04 2.74
CA ARG A 100 -10.92 5.99 1.39
C ARG A 100 -12.33 5.43 1.50
N PRO A 101 -13.34 6.28 1.76
CA PRO A 101 -14.70 5.82 1.99
C PRO A 101 -15.28 5.24 0.71
N GLN A 102 -16.15 4.25 0.83
CA GLN A 102 -16.92 3.68 -0.27
C GLN A 102 -17.83 4.77 -0.86
N ILE A 103 -17.35 5.44 -1.91
CA ILE A 103 -18.15 6.38 -2.69
C ILE A 103 -18.36 5.73 -4.05
N LYS A 104 -19.62 5.45 -4.35
CA LYS A 104 -20.07 4.85 -5.61
C LYS A 104 -19.39 5.54 -6.80
N GLY A 105 -18.57 4.78 -7.53
CA GLY A 105 -17.91 5.22 -8.75
C GLY A 105 -16.70 6.14 -8.59
N SER A 106 -16.15 6.35 -7.39
CA SER A 106 -15.04 7.31 -7.21
C SER A 106 -13.77 6.77 -6.55
N THR A 107 -13.82 5.67 -5.79
CA THR A 107 -12.63 5.22 -5.02
C THR A 107 -11.65 4.38 -5.82
N CYS A 108 -12.15 3.43 -6.61
CA CYS A 108 -11.35 2.68 -7.54
C CYS A 108 -11.69 3.07 -8.98
N LYS A 109 -10.71 3.65 -9.67
CA LYS A 109 -10.88 4.18 -11.04
C LYS A 109 -10.84 3.04 -12.05
N PHE A 110 -11.82 2.15 -12.04
CA PHE A 110 -11.93 1.07 -13.04
C PHE A 110 -12.04 1.63 -14.46
N GLY A 111 -11.50 0.90 -15.43
CA GLY A 111 -11.49 1.28 -16.84
C GLY A 111 -10.62 2.49 -17.18
N VAL A 112 -9.89 3.04 -16.22
CA VAL A 112 -9.02 4.20 -16.40
C VAL A 112 -7.58 3.79 -16.11
N ALA A 113 -6.71 3.93 -17.11
CA ALA A 113 -5.29 3.60 -16.97
C ALA A 113 -4.68 4.25 -15.70
N PRO A 114 -3.90 3.50 -14.91
CA PRO A 114 -3.35 2.17 -15.21
C PRO A 114 -4.26 0.99 -14.86
N ASN A 115 -5.48 1.24 -14.37
CA ASN A 115 -6.47 0.21 -14.10
C ASN A 115 -7.17 -0.22 -15.40
N ILE A 116 -7.70 -1.44 -15.42
CA ILE A 116 -8.47 -1.98 -16.53
C ILE A 116 -9.97 -2.00 -16.20
N ALA A 117 -10.80 -2.34 -17.17
CA ALA A 117 -12.24 -2.50 -16.94
C ALA A 117 -12.49 -3.53 -15.84
N ALA A 118 -13.51 -3.28 -15.02
CA ALA A 118 -13.91 -4.19 -13.96
C ALA A 118 -14.26 -5.58 -14.52
N GLU A 119 -13.74 -6.62 -13.87
CA GLU A 119 -14.00 -8.02 -14.18
C GLU A 119 -13.95 -8.80 -12.87
N ASP A 120 -15.09 -9.36 -12.46
CA ASP A 120 -15.26 -10.12 -11.22
C ASP A 120 -14.19 -11.22 -11.05
N GLY A 121 -13.65 -11.34 -9.84
CA GLY A 121 -12.58 -12.29 -9.50
C GLY A 121 -11.25 -11.99 -10.19
N THR A 122 -11.08 -10.80 -10.77
CA THR A 122 -9.87 -10.37 -11.49
C THR A 122 -9.35 -9.06 -10.94
N LEU A 123 -8.08 -9.03 -10.57
CA LEU A 123 -7.43 -7.84 -10.03
C LEU A 123 -7.34 -6.75 -11.10
N THR A 124 -8.28 -5.81 -11.09
CA THR A 124 -8.48 -4.91 -12.24
C THR A 124 -8.16 -3.47 -11.90
N ALA A 125 -8.15 -3.11 -10.61
CA ALA A 125 -7.83 -1.77 -10.19
C ALA A 125 -7.05 -1.71 -8.87
N MET A 126 -6.30 -0.61 -8.75
CA MET A 126 -5.64 -0.22 -7.52
C MET A 126 -5.92 1.24 -7.20
N ALA A 127 -5.74 1.58 -5.93
CA ALA A 127 -5.64 2.94 -5.48
C ALA A 127 -4.46 3.13 -4.54
N MET A 128 -3.72 4.23 -4.76
CA MET A 128 -2.52 4.55 -3.99
C MET A 128 -2.73 5.86 -3.22
N THR A 129 -2.33 5.85 -1.96
CA THR A 129 -2.25 7.03 -1.10
C THR A 129 -0.80 7.22 -0.68
N SER A 130 -0.17 8.29 -1.16
CA SER A 130 1.24 8.60 -0.90
C SER A 130 1.41 9.58 0.27
N ARG A 131 2.45 9.37 1.07
CA ARG A 131 2.90 10.28 2.14
C ARG A 131 4.42 10.42 2.08
N SER A 132 4.92 11.59 2.47
CA SER A 132 6.37 11.80 2.59
C SER A 132 6.78 11.49 4.03
N ILE A 133 7.88 10.75 4.20
CA ILE A 133 8.57 10.59 5.47
C ILE A 133 9.91 11.32 5.40
N SER A 134 10.26 12.02 6.47
CA SER A 134 11.59 12.63 6.61
C SER A 134 12.63 11.56 6.91
N LEU A 135 13.77 11.69 6.26
CA LEU A 135 14.94 10.84 6.47
C LEU A 135 16.01 11.60 7.26
N PRO A 136 16.99 10.88 7.84
CA PRO A 136 18.14 11.53 8.46
C PRO A 136 18.92 12.44 7.49
N PRO A 137 19.75 13.37 8.00
CA PRO A 137 20.55 14.24 7.14
C PRO A 137 21.38 13.45 6.12
N PRO A 138 21.58 13.98 4.89
CA PRO A 138 22.42 13.32 3.89
C PRO A 138 23.79 12.90 4.45
N GLY A 139 24.30 11.74 4.01
CA GLY A 139 25.49 11.10 4.56
C GLY A 139 25.24 10.16 5.75
N SER A 140 24.06 10.22 6.37
CA SER A 140 23.70 9.33 7.48
C SER A 140 23.36 7.91 7.02
N VAL A 141 23.62 6.92 7.87
CA VAL A 141 23.32 5.49 7.60
C VAL A 141 22.07 5.07 8.37
N ILE A 142 20.99 4.69 7.69
CA ILE A 142 19.76 4.23 8.32
C ILE A 142 19.92 2.79 8.80
N CYS A 143 19.61 2.56 10.08
CA CYS A 143 19.80 1.28 10.77
C CYS A 143 18.51 0.53 11.08
N SER A 144 17.38 1.20 11.22
CA SER A 144 16.11 0.51 11.42
C SER A 144 14.93 1.37 11.02
N LEU A 145 13.85 0.71 10.67
CA LEU A 145 12.54 1.30 10.42
C LEU A 145 11.49 0.56 11.25
N GLY A 146 10.76 1.28 12.07
CA GLY A 146 9.57 0.81 12.76
C GLY A 146 8.34 1.58 12.30
N MET A 147 7.23 0.89 12.06
CA MET A 147 5.94 1.49 11.74
C MET A 147 4.90 0.81 12.62
N LYS A 148 4.17 1.58 13.42
CA LYS A 148 3.16 1.02 14.33
C LYS A 148 1.93 1.91 14.37
N SER A 149 0.74 1.33 14.19
CA SER A 149 -0.52 2.02 14.44
C SER A 149 -0.84 2.09 15.93
N GLU A 150 -1.82 2.90 16.31
CA GLU A 150 -2.34 2.90 17.67
C GLU A 150 -2.84 1.49 18.06
N ASP A 151 -2.70 1.10 19.34
CA ASP A 151 -2.99 -0.27 19.80
C ASP A 151 -4.46 -0.66 19.62
N ASN A 152 -5.36 0.32 19.58
CA ASN A 152 -6.80 0.16 19.35
C ASN A 152 -7.24 0.66 17.97
N ALA A 153 -6.30 0.80 17.02
CA ALA A 153 -6.61 1.23 15.65
C ALA A 153 -7.71 0.36 15.05
N GLN A 154 -8.75 1.02 14.52
CA GLN A 154 -9.85 0.36 13.83
C GLN A 154 -9.57 0.27 12.33
N PHE A 155 -8.35 -0.11 11.96
CA PHE A 155 -7.96 -0.17 10.56
C PHE A 155 -8.52 -1.44 9.92
N LYS A 156 -9.24 -1.25 8.81
CA LYS A 156 -9.84 -2.28 7.95
C LYS A 156 -9.61 -1.85 6.51
N TYR A 157 -9.38 -2.80 5.62
CA TYR A 157 -9.21 -2.57 4.18
C TYR A 157 -9.91 -3.68 3.41
N ASP A 158 -10.08 -3.45 2.12
CA ASP A 158 -10.67 -4.42 1.20
C ASP A 158 -9.62 -5.14 0.35
N ASP A 159 -9.89 -6.40 0.04
CA ASP A 159 -9.05 -7.38 -0.67
C ASP A 159 -7.58 -7.45 -0.25
N MET A 160 -6.79 -6.51 -0.74
CA MET A 160 -5.35 -6.57 -0.65
C MET A 160 -4.75 -5.20 -0.36
N LEU A 161 -3.76 -5.24 0.52
CA LEU A 161 -3.04 -4.07 1.00
C LEU A 161 -1.55 -4.26 0.78
N VAL A 162 -0.88 -3.24 0.27
CA VAL A 162 0.58 -3.18 0.17
C VAL A 162 1.06 -1.86 0.73
N MET A 163 2.11 -1.90 1.54
CA MET A 163 2.87 -0.71 1.90
C MET A 163 4.27 -0.79 1.30
N LYS A 164 4.69 0.28 0.65
CA LYS A 164 6.02 0.37 0.02
C LYS A 164 6.71 1.69 0.33
N ILE A 165 8.04 1.65 0.38
CA ILE A 165 8.88 2.84 0.39
C ILE A 165 9.55 2.97 -0.96
N GLU A 166 9.31 4.09 -1.63
CA GLU A 166 9.60 4.27 -3.05
C GLU A 166 8.90 3.14 -3.84
N ASN A 167 9.66 2.23 -4.45
CA ASN A 167 9.12 1.05 -5.13
C ASN A 167 9.41 -0.28 -4.39
N ASN A 168 9.92 -0.24 -3.15
CA ASN A 168 10.29 -1.44 -2.40
C ASN A 168 9.18 -1.83 -1.42
N ILE A 169 8.65 -3.05 -1.55
CA ILE A 169 7.57 -3.56 -0.72
C ILE A 169 8.08 -3.80 0.71
N ILE A 170 7.42 -3.17 1.67
CA ILE A 170 7.68 -3.37 3.11
C ILE A 170 6.83 -4.50 3.66
N PHE A 171 5.54 -4.46 3.35
CA PHE A 171 4.61 -5.54 3.67
C PHE A 171 3.52 -5.66 2.60
N ALA A 172 2.91 -6.83 2.55
CA ALA A 172 1.68 -7.12 1.80
C ALA A 172 0.72 -7.91 2.72
N SER A 173 -0.58 -7.70 2.58
CA SER A 173 -1.60 -8.44 3.34
C SER A 173 -1.63 -9.93 3.06
N THR A 174 -1.13 -10.33 1.88
CA THR A 174 -1.03 -11.73 1.46
C THR A 174 0.31 -11.98 0.76
N ASP A 175 0.94 -13.10 1.10
CA ASP A 175 2.16 -13.61 0.49
C ASP A 175 1.90 -14.18 -0.92
N ASN A 176 0.65 -14.47 -1.26
CA ASN A 176 0.25 -14.90 -2.60
C ASN A 176 0.51 -13.83 -3.66
N LEU A 177 0.54 -12.54 -3.29
CA LEU A 177 0.94 -11.44 -4.19
C LEU A 177 2.42 -11.53 -4.60
N LEU A 178 3.25 -12.19 -3.80
CA LEU A 178 4.71 -12.15 -3.95
C LEU A 178 5.28 -13.36 -4.67
N LEU A 179 4.39 -14.18 -5.23
CA LEU A 179 4.79 -15.25 -6.13
C LEU A 179 5.49 -14.64 -7.34
N GLU A 180 6.52 -15.32 -7.85
CA GLU A 180 7.39 -14.79 -8.91
C GLU A 180 6.61 -14.37 -10.17
N LYS A 181 5.47 -14.99 -10.42
CA LYS A 181 4.57 -14.65 -11.53
C LYS A 181 3.91 -13.28 -11.41
N PHE A 182 3.79 -12.71 -10.21
CA PHE A 182 2.96 -11.53 -9.92
C PHE A 182 3.76 -10.27 -9.59
N VAL A 183 4.95 -10.41 -9.00
CA VAL A 183 5.87 -9.27 -8.74
C VAL A 183 7.25 -9.46 -9.38
N GLY A 184 7.49 -10.61 -10.01
CA GLY A 184 8.79 -10.99 -10.56
C GLY A 184 9.66 -11.75 -9.56
N PRO A 185 10.82 -12.26 -10.02
CA PRO A 185 11.78 -12.91 -9.14
C PRO A 185 12.24 -11.92 -8.06
N LYS A 186 12.41 -12.42 -6.84
CA LYS A 186 13.07 -11.67 -5.77
C LYS A 186 14.42 -11.17 -6.31
N PRO A 187 14.68 -9.86 -6.37
CA PRO A 187 15.96 -9.37 -6.86
C PRO A 187 17.10 -9.90 -5.99
N SER A 188 18.34 -9.82 -6.48
CA SER A 188 19.52 -10.29 -5.75
C SER A 188 19.72 -9.59 -4.39
N ASP A 189 19.14 -8.40 -4.22
CA ASP A 189 19.13 -7.64 -2.96
C ASP A 189 18.07 -8.14 -1.95
N GLY A 190 17.23 -9.08 -2.37
CA GLY A 190 16.25 -9.72 -1.53
C GLY A 190 14.96 -8.93 -1.29
N ILE A 191 14.67 -7.88 -2.06
CA ILE A 191 13.49 -7.03 -1.84
C ILE A 191 12.56 -7.02 -3.04
N TYR A 192 11.31 -7.45 -2.85
CA TYR A 192 10.29 -7.32 -3.89
C TYR A 192 10.02 -5.86 -4.25
N GLN A 193 9.91 -5.61 -5.55
CA GLN A 193 9.60 -4.30 -6.10
C GLN A 193 8.15 -4.28 -6.59
N TRP A 194 7.47 -3.17 -6.32
CA TRP A 194 6.11 -2.95 -6.75
C TRP A 194 6.04 -2.71 -8.26
N ASP A 195 5.22 -3.50 -8.95
CA ASP A 195 4.94 -3.35 -10.38
C ASP A 195 3.49 -3.75 -10.68
N TRP A 196 2.62 -2.75 -10.79
CA TRP A 196 1.21 -2.96 -11.06
C TRP A 196 0.96 -3.68 -12.40
N SER A 197 1.83 -3.50 -13.39
CA SER A 197 1.65 -4.11 -14.71
C SER A 197 1.76 -5.65 -14.70
N LYS A 198 2.35 -6.22 -13.64
CA LYS A 198 2.45 -7.67 -13.42
C LYS A 198 1.32 -8.23 -12.55
N LEU A 199 0.49 -7.36 -11.97
CA LEU A 199 -0.61 -7.73 -11.09
C LEU A 199 -1.96 -7.60 -11.79
N VAL A 200 -2.12 -6.53 -12.57
CA VAL A 200 -3.38 -6.23 -13.25
C VAL A 200 -3.79 -7.33 -14.24
N GLY A 201 -5.06 -7.74 -14.18
CA GLY A 201 -5.65 -8.75 -15.06
C GLY A 201 -5.48 -10.20 -14.60
N HIS A 202 -4.83 -10.44 -13.47
CA HIS A 202 -4.73 -11.77 -12.89
C HIS A 202 -5.94 -12.14 -12.06
N LYS A 203 -6.33 -13.41 -12.11
CA LYS A 203 -7.54 -13.91 -11.46
C LYS A 203 -7.26 -14.51 -10.09
N ASP A 204 -8.26 -14.49 -9.22
CA ASP A 204 -8.22 -15.17 -7.93
C ASP A 204 -7.87 -16.66 -8.09
N SER A 205 -8.53 -17.31 -9.06
CA SER A 205 -8.34 -18.72 -9.42
C SER A 205 -6.95 -19.05 -9.94
N GLU A 206 -6.19 -18.06 -10.39
CA GLU A 206 -4.80 -18.23 -10.80
C GLU A 206 -3.86 -18.32 -9.60
N GLY A 207 -4.38 -18.33 -8.37
CA GLY A 207 -3.61 -18.49 -7.15
C GLY A 207 -3.18 -17.18 -6.51
N LEU A 208 -3.75 -16.04 -6.92
CA LEU A 208 -3.62 -14.79 -6.16
C LEU A 208 -4.37 -14.88 -4.83
N ARG A 209 -5.53 -15.56 -4.82
CA ARG A 209 -6.28 -15.86 -3.59
C ARG A 209 -6.44 -14.62 -2.70
N PHE A 210 -7.09 -13.58 -3.22
CA PHE A 210 -7.10 -12.21 -2.68
C PHE A 210 -7.43 -12.16 -1.17
N HIS A 211 -8.35 -13.03 -0.72
CA HIS A 211 -8.81 -13.08 0.66
C HIS A 211 -8.13 -14.14 1.54
N THR A 212 -7.08 -14.81 1.03
CA THR A 212 -6.36 -15.85 1.78
C THR A 212 -4.85 -15.67 1.71
N GLY A 213 -4.12 -16.44 2.51
CA GLY A 213 -2.67 -16.32 2.64
C GLY A 213 -2.27 -15.66 3.95
N ASN A 214 -0.96 -15.57 4.16
CA ASN A 214 -0.39 -14.92 5.34
C ASN A 214 0.13 -13.55 4.95
N ALA A 215 0.11 -12.60 5.89
CA ALA A 215 0.79 -11.33 5.66
C ALA A 215 2.29 -11.57 5.37
N TYR A 216 2.78 -10.98 4.30
CA TYR A 216 4.21 -10.90 4.04
C TYR A 216 4.78 -9.64 4.65
N CYS A 217 5.96 -9.75 5.25
CA CYS A 217 6.76 -8.62 5.67
C CYS A 217 8.22 -8.87 5.33
N LEU A 218 8.97 -7.80 5.05
CA LEU A 218 10.35 -7.90 4.58
C LEU A 218 11.28 -8.73 5.49
N ASP A 219 11.03 -8.74 6.81
CA ASP A 219 11.81 -9.51 7.80
C ASP A 219 11.27 -10.94 8.01
N ASN A 220 10.04 -11.24 7.56
CA ASN A 220 9.30 -12.48 7.86
C ASN A 220 9.34 -12.89 9.36
N THR A 221 9.49 -11.92 10.28
CA THR A 221 9.55 -12.13 11.72
C THR A 221 8.18 -11.92 12.39
N ALA A 222 8.03 -12.44 13.61
CA ALA A 222 6.84 -12.26 14.45
C ALA A 222 6.54 -10.79 14.84
N ALA A 223 7.43 -9.85 14.52
CA ALA A 223 7.23 -8.42 14.75
C ALA A 223 6.32 -7.76 13.69
N CYS A 224 5.76 -8.56 12.77
CA CYS A 224 4.83 -8.09 11.77
C CYS A 224 3.39 -8.48 12.06
N ILE A 225 2.53 -7.47 12.20
CA ILE A 225 1.09 -7.62 12.44
C ILE A 225 0.39 -6.81 11.38
N ILE A 226 -0.30 -7.47 10.46
CA ILE A 226 -1.18 -6.88 9.46
C ILE A 226 -2.51 -7.61 9.62
N PRO A 227 -3.66 -6.92 9.83
CA PRO A 227 -4.93 -7.62 9.92
C PRO A 227 -5.22 -8.28 8.57
N HIS A 228 -5.93 -9.39 8.57
CA HIS A 228 -6.43 -9.97 7.32
C HIS A 228 -7.41 -9.00 6.64
N THR A 229 -7.64 -9.19 5.34
CA THR A 229 -8.63 -8.39 4.62
C THR A 229 -9.99 -8.46 5.29
N GLU A 230 -10.73 -7.35 5.20
CA GLU A 230 -12.03 -7.12 5.82
C GLU A 230 -12.11 -7.26 7.35
N GLN A 231 -10.99 -7.53 8.02
CA GLN A 231 -10.90 -7.59 9.47
C GLN A 231 -10.35 -6.28 10.03
N THR A 232 -10.85 -5.93 11.21
CA THR A 232 -10.33 -4.78 11.95
C THR A 232 -9.12 -5.20 12.77
N GLY A 233 -8.03 -4.44 12.67
CA GLY A 233 -6.88 -4.63 13.54
C GLY A 233 -5.82 -3.56 13.41
N ASN A 234 -4.74 -3.75 14.16
CA ASN A 234 -3.59 -2.87 14.17
C ASN A 234 -2.56 -3.27 13.11
N VAL A 235 -1.75 -2.30 12.68
CA VAL A 235 -0.61 -2.51 11.78
C VAL A 235 0.67 -2.30 12.58
N SER A 236 1.59 -3.24 12.53
CA SER A 236 2.90 -3.13 13.16
C SER A 236 3.96 -3.81 12.31
N VAL A 237 5.07 -3.12 12.05
CA VAL A 237 6.25 -3.62 11.34
C VAL A 237 7.50 -3.10 12.04
N SER A 238 8.48 -3.97 12.26
CA SER A 238 9.80 -3.59 12.76
C SER A 238 10.87 -4.23 11.91
N LEU A 239 11.74 -3.41 11.29
CA LEU A 239 12.81 -3.85 10.41
C LEU A 239 14.15 -3.42 10.98
N GLY A 240 14.99 -4.40 11.32
CA GLY A 240 16.37 -4.17 11.73
C GLY A 240 17.31 -3.88 10.56
N ALA A 241 18.57 -3.56 10.89
CA ALA A 241 19.57 -3.11 9.92
C ALA A 241 19.83 -4.13 8.81
N SER A 242 19.92 -5.42 9.16
CA SER A 242 20.20 -6.49 8.20
C SER A 242 19.12 -6.64 7.13
N VAL A 243 17.87 -6.32 7.47
CA VAL A 243 16.70 -6.49 6.60
C VAL A 243 16.42 -5.22 5.83
N PHE A 244 16.52 -4.06 6.48
CA PHE A 244 16.23 -2.77 5.87
C PHE A 244 17.39 -2.22 5.02
N SER A 245 18.62 -2.75 5.18
CA SER A 245 19.82 -2.21 4.52
C SER A 245 19.69 -2.01 3.00
N PRO A 246 19.11 -2.93 2.20
CA PRO A 246 19.08 -2.71 0.77
C PRO A 246 18.03 -1.65 0.35
N ILE A 247 17.01 -1.37 1.18
CA ILE A 247 16.14 -0.19 1.00
C ILE A 247 16.89 1.08 1.42
N ALA A 248 17.54 1.06 2.59
CA ALA A 248 18.32 2.18 3.11
C ALA A 248 19.39 2.66 2.11
N ALA A 249 20.06 1.74 1.42
CA ALA A 249 21.01 2.07 0.36
C ALA A 249 20.37 2.83 -0.82
N LYS A 250 19.15 2.47 -1.23
CA LYS A 250 18.42 3.11 -2.35
C LYS A 250 17.90 4.51 -2.00
N ILE A 251 17.69 4.79 -0.72
CA ILE A 251 17.27 6.11 -0.22
C ILE A 251 18.42 6.88 0.43
N PHE A 252 19.67 6.39 0.32
CA PHE A 252 20.84 7.07 0.84
C PHE A 252 20.98 8.47 0.24
N ASN A 253 21.42 9.43 1.04
CA ASN A 253 21.52 10.86 0.70
C ASN A 253 20.20 11.57 0.35
N LYS A 254 19.05 10.90 0.43
CA LYS A 254 17.76 11.59 0.33
C LYS A 254 17.39 12.19 1.69
N SER A 255 16.75 13.36 1.66
CA SER A 255 16.17 13.99 2.86
C SER A 255 14.74 13.51 3.15
N ASN A 256 14.07 12.94 2.14
CA ASN A 256 12.71 12.41 2.24
C ASN A 256 12.58 11.15 1.38
N ALA A 257 11.63 10.29 1.74
CA ALA A 257 11.18 9.19 0.89
C ALA A 257 9.65 9.15 0.83
N THR A 258 9.12 8.60 -0.26
CA THR A 258 7.69 8.37 -0.41
C THR A 258 7.31 7.05 0.24
N LEU A 259 6.35 7.09 1.15
CA LEU A 259 5.65 5.94 1.73
C LEU A 259 4.27 5.84 1.09
N ASP A 260 4.04 4.77 0.34
CA ASP A 260 2.78 4.52 -0.35
C ASP A 260 2.00 3.42 0.35
N LEU A 261 0.71 3.67 0.58
CA LEU A 261 -0.29 2.66 0.90
C LEU A 261 -1.10 2.37 -0.35
N VAL A 262 -1.04 1.13 -0.83
CA VAL A 262 -1.76 0.66 -2.01
C VAL A 262 -2.85 -0.31 -1.56
N VAL A 263 -4.08 -0.03 -1.95
CA VAL A 263 -5.20 -0.97 -1.86
C VAL A 263 -5.60 -1.39 -3.26
N MET A 264 -6.05 -2.63 -3.40
CA MET A 264 -6.48 -3.18 -4.68
C MET A 264 -7.93 -3.66 -4.59
N GLY A 265 -8.51 -3.95 -5.75
CA GLY A 265 -9.89 -4.41 -5.89
C GLY A 265 -10.05 -5.30 -7.11
N ASP A 266 -10.91 -6.31 -6.99
CA ASP A 266 -11.24 -7.26 -8.05
C ASP A 266 -12.69 -7.14 -8.56
N ASN A 267 -13.51 -6.24 -8.00
CA ASN A 267 -14.90 -6.03 -8.39
C ASN A 267 -15.79 -7.26 -8.19
N ASP A 268 -15.62 -7.94 -7.06
CA ASP A 268 -16.53 -8.96 -6.53
C ASP A 268 -17.95 -8.43 -6.17
N ASP A 269 -18.16 -7.12 -6.31
CA ASP A 269 -19.45 -6.41 -6.35
C ASP A 269 -20.46 -6.93 -7.39
N GLY A 270 -20.18 -8.04 -8.09
CA GLY A 270 -20.90 -8.63 -9.21
C GLY A 270 -22.41 -8.85 -9.01
N ASN A 271 -22.96 -8.65 -7.82
CA ASN A 271 -24.41 -8.51 -7.63
C ASN A 271 -24.86 -7.07 -7.94
N LEU A 272 -25.02 -6.79 -9.23
CA LEU A 272 -25.88 -5.70 -9.69
C LEU A 272 -27.35 -6.04 -9.35
N TYR A 273 -27.87 -5.61 -8.19
CA TYR A 273 -29.32 -5.63 -7.98
C TYR A 273 -29.96 -4.53 -8.84
N ASN A 274 -30.74 -4.92 -9.86
CA ASN A 274 -31.35 -4.00 -10.83
C ASN A 274 -30.35 -3.08 -11.56
N GLY A 275 -29.16 -3.58 -11.92
CA GLY A 275 -28.15 -2.77 -12.61
C GLY A 275 -27.43 -1.76 -11.71
N VAL A 276 -27.57 -1.89 -10.39
CA VAL A 276 -26.89 -1.05 -9.39
C VAL A 276 -26.00 -1.94 -8.53
N ALA A 277 -24.70 -1.66 -8.50
CA ALA A 277 -23.77 -2.25 -7.53
C ALA A 277 -24.26 -1.86 -6.12
N THR A 278 -24.61 -2.86 -5.30
CA THR A 278 -25.23 -2.62 -4.00
C THR A 278 -24.23 -2.33 -2.89
N ASN A 279 -22.93 -2.58 -3.11
CA ASN A 279 -21.94 -2.37 -2.05
C ASN A 279 -20.50 -2.24 -2.56
N PRO A 280 -20.11 -1.16 -3.28
CA PRO A 280 -18.79 -1.10 -3.88
C PRO A 280 -17.68 -0.92 -2.86
N THR A 281 -17.07 -2.03 -2.44
CA THR A 281 -16.05 -2.05 -1.37
C THR A 281 -14.62 -1.94 -1.90
N ASP A 282 -14.41 -2.15 -3.19
CA ASP A 282 -13.08 -2.21 -3.78
C ASP A 282 -12.18 -1.01 -3.49
N CYS A 283 -10.90 -1.29 -3.28
CA CYS A 283 -9.85 -0.29 -3.10
C CYS A 283 -10.18 0.72 -1.99
N THR A 284 -10.88 0.24 -0.95
CA THR A 284 -11.18 1.04 0.24
C THR A 284 -10.32 0.63 1.42
N HIS A 285 -10.12 1.60 2.31
CA HIS A 285 -9.54 1.38 3.62
C HIS A 285 -10.05 2.43 4.59
N ALA A 286 -10.20 2.03 5.86
CA ALA A 286 -10.39 2.96 6.96
C ALA A 286 -9.15 3.85 7.12
N GLU A 287 -9.27 4.93 7.88
CA GLU A 287 -8.12 5.77 8.19
C GLU A 287 -7.02 4.93 8.87
N LEU A 288 -5.78 5.10 8.42
CA LEU A 288 -4.61 4.49 9.02
C LEU A 288 -3.68 5.58 9.52
N THR A 289 -3.54 5.67 10.84
CA THR A 289 -2.53 6.49 11.49
C THR A 289 -1.42 5.59 12.02
N ILE A 290 -0.18 5.85 11.60
CA ILE A 290 1.01 5.12 12.04
C ILE A 290 2.08 6.08 12.57
N ASP A 291 2.80 5.65 13.60
CA ASP A 291 4.04 6.26 14.05
C ASP A 291 5.22 5.58 13.35
N VAL A 292 5.97 6.37 12.58
CA VAL A 292 7.19 5.94 11.88
C VAL A 292 8.40 6.33 12.73
N ASN A 293 9.20 5.32 13.08
CA ASN A 293 10.40 5.44 13.89
C ASN A 293 11.61 5.02 13.06
N ILE A 294 12.60 5.90 12.93
CA ILE A 294 13.82 5.65 12.16
C ILE A 294 15.01 5.84 13.07
N SER A 295 15.88 4.83 13.14
CA SER A 295 17.18 4.93 13.82
C SER A 295 18.30 4.92 12.80
N TYR A 296 19.37 5.68 13.06
CA TYR A 296 20.45 5.92 12.12
C TYR A 296 21.77 6.25 12.82
N VAL A 297 22.88 6.12 12.09
CA VAL A 297 24.19 6.65 12.48
C VAL A 297 24.43 7.96 11.71
N PRO A 298 24.67 9.09 12.40
CA PRO A 298 24.94 10.37 11.74
C PRO A 298 26.17 10.31 10.82
N ALA A 299 26.16 11.12 9.76
CA ALA A 299 27.36 11.35 8.95
C ALA A 299 28.52 11.86 9.84
N MET A 300 29.73 11.39 9.58
CA MET A 300 30.95 11.89 10.22
C MET A 300 31.46 13.18 9.57
#